data_AF-A0A7X9KGX3-F1
#
_entry.id   AF-A0A7X9KGX3-F1
#
_cell.length_a   1.000
_cell.length_b   1.000
_cell.length_c   1.000
_cell.angle_alpha   90.00
_cell.angle_beta   90.00
_cell.angle_gamma   90.00
#
_symmetry.space_group_name_H-M   'P 1'
#
loop_
_entity.id
_entity.type
_entity.pdbx_description
1 polymer ?
#
loop_
_entity_poly.entity_id
_entity_poly.type
_entity_poly.pdbx_seq_one_letter_code
_entity_poly.pdbx_strand_id
1 'polypeptide(L)'
;LMEGAMVYGVFHGDLHGGNLFVLADGRTALLDFGIVGRLSGDRRLAFLRMMLGATTNDVKGQMAAMRDLGALPADTDLDAVIKDLRLDQPTVDPTTLTGEELVAEVQRVVKALLGYGAKLPKELMLYVKNMVFLDGAMARLAPDLDLLGEIGKISLMFAERHGERLGRELGIDHTAVAINMDGVKASFGVDTDTDQLTYRELQARRELIQKRMRDHVAR
;
A
#
# COMPACT_ATOMS: atom_id res chain seq x y z
N LEU A 1 -8.58 -9.08 5.10
CA LEU A 1 -7.21 -8.62 5.42
C LEU A 1 -7.20 -7.19 5.95
N MET A 2 -7.56 -6.19 5.13
CA MET A 2 -7.56 -4.77 5.50
C MET A 2 -8.45 -4.48 6.73
N GLU A 3 -9.71 -4.93 6.74
CA GLU A 3 -10.61 -4.78 7.89
C GLU A 3 -10.02 -5.39 9.17
N GLY A 4 -9.50 -6.62 9.08
CA GLY A 4 -8.80 -7.30 10.17
C GLY A 4 -7.70 -6.43 10.80
N ALA A 5 -6.80 -5.91 9.96
CA ALA A 5 -5.67 -5.11 10.42
C ALA A 5 -6.10 -3.76 11.00
N MET A 6 -6.98 -3.03 10.32
CA MET A 6 -7.36 -1.66 10.70
C MET A 6 -8.36 -1.62 11.87
N VAL A 7 -9.38 -2.47 11.84
CA VAL A 7 -10.50 -2.43 12.80
C VAL A 7 -10.19 -3.26 14.04
N TYR A 8 -9.61 -4.45 13.84
CA TYR A 8 -9.39 -5.42 14.91
C TYR A 8 -7.92 -5.54 15.32
N GLY A 9 -6.98 -4.98 14.55
CA GLY A 9 -5.55 -5.10 14.83
C GLY A 9 -5.02 -6.52 14.63
N VAL A 10 -5.71 -7.38 13.88
CA VAL A 10 -5.33 -8.77 13.69
C VAL A 10 -5.55 -9.17 12.24
N PHE A 11 -4.54 -9.81 11.64
CA PHE A 11 -4.66 -10.34 10.29
C PHE A 11 -3.89 -11.64 10.10
N HIS A 12 -4.35 -12.46 9.17
CA HIS A 12 -3.66 -13.68 8.77
C HIS A 12 -2.27 -13.31 8.24
N GLY A 13 -1.18 -13.84 8.78
CA GLY A 13 0.17 -13.44 8.43
C GLY A 13 0.79 -14.23 7.27
N ASP A 14 0.13 -15.29 6.82
CA ASP A 14 0.67 -16.18 5.78
C ASP A 14 -0.38 -16.58 4.74
N LEU A 15 -0.95 -15.58 4.05
CA LEU A 15 -1.90 -15.87 2.97
C LEU A 15 -1.16 -16.42 1.75
N HIS A 16 -1.55 -17.62 1.34
CA HIS A 16 -1.19 -18.24 0.08
C HIS A 16 -2.27 -19.24 -0.34
N GLY A 17 -2.15 -19.82 -1.55
CA GLY A 17 -3.15 -20.75 -2.09
C GLY A 17 -3.37 -22.05 -1.29
N GLY A 18 -2.57 -22.29 -0.25
CA GLY A 18 -2.77 -23.39 0.71
C GLY A 18 -3.57 -22.99 1.94
N ASN A 19 -3.62 -21.70 2.27
CA ASN A 19 -4.28 -21.16 3.47
C ASN A 19 -5.55 -20.34 3.16
N LEU A 20 -5.94 -20.23 1.88
CA LEU A 20 -7.13 -19.52 1.46
C LEU A 20 -7.90 -20.33 0.43
N PHE A 21 -9.15 -20.65 0.74
CA PHE A 21 -10.10 -21.34 -0.13
C PHE A 21 -11.32 -20.47 -0.38
N VAL A 22 -11.81 -20.47 -1.62
CA VAL A 22 -13.12 -19.90 -1.96
C VAL A 22 -14.13 -21.04 -1.92
N LEU A 23 -15.11 -20.91 -1.04
CA LEU A 23 -16.21 -21.87 -0.90
C LEU A 23 -17.21 -21.70 -2.05
N ALA A 24 -18.04 -22.72 -2.27
CA ALA A 24 -19.04 -22.72 -3.35
C ALA A 24 -20.07 -21.58 -3.25
N ASP A 25 -20.27 -21.03 -2.05
CA ASP A 25 -21.14 -19.88 -1.79
C ASP A 25 -20.43 -18.52 -1.88
N GLY A 26 -19.18 -18.50 -2.35
CA GLY A 26 -18.37 -17.29 -2.50
C GLY A 26 -17.70 -16.80 -1.22
N ARG A 27 -17.92 -17.43 -0.06
CA ARG A 27 -17.19 -17.10 1.16
C ARG A 27 -15.74 -17.56 1.07
N THR A 28 -14.84 -16.84 1.73
CA THR A 28 -13.45 -17.27 1.88
C THR A 28 -13.26 -18.05 3.18
N ALA A 29 -12.74 -19.27 3.10
CA ALA A 29 -12.25 -20.01 4.25
C ALA A 29 -10.75 -19.80 4.39
N LEU A 30 -10.31 -19.40 5.59
CA LEU A 30 -8.90 -19.31 5.95
C LEU A 30 -8.51 -20.56 6.72
N LEU A 31 -7.38 -21.16 6.35
CA LEU A 31 -6.78 -22.28 7.06
C LEU A 31 -5.49 -21.81 7.73
N ASP A 32 -5.03 -22.57 8.73
CA ASP A 32 -3.78 -22.37 9.45
C ASP A 32 -3.56 -20.96 10.04
N PHE A 33 -3.86 -20.82 11.33
CA PHE A 33 -3.63 -19.57 12.07
C PHE A 33 -2.28 -19.56 12.82
N GLY A 34 -1.30 -20.35 12.38
CA GLY A 34 0.03 -20.42 12.99
C GLY A 34 0.84 -19.12 12.86
N ILE A 35 0.60 -18.35 11.80
CA ILE A 35 1.22 -17.03 11.58
C ILE A 35 0.14 -15.98 11.53
N VAL A 36 0.09 -15.11 12.54
CA VAL A 36 -0.88 -14.02 12.66
C VAL A 36 -0.15 -12.71 12.95
N GLY A 37 -0.44 -11.70 12.14
CA GLY A 37 -0.01 -10.33 12.39
C GLY A 37 -0.91 -9.69 13.46
N ARG A 38 -0.28 -9.02 14.43
CA ARG A 38 -0.99 -8.33 15.52
C ARG A 38 -0.48 -6.90 15.66
N LEU A 39 -1.40 -5.96 15.55
CA LEU A 39 -1.19 -4.53 15.75
C LEU A 39 -2.02 -4.14 16.98
N SER A 40 -1.36 -3.81 18.09
CA SER A 40 -2.03 -3.40 19.33
C SER A 40 -1.83 -1.91 19.60
N GLY A 41 -2.82 -1.30 20.28
CA GLY A 41 -2.78 0.08 20.75
C GLY A 41 -2.29 1.06 19.68
N ASP A 42 -1.22 1.77 20.00
CA ASP A 42 -0.63 2.82 19.16
C ASP A 42 -0.15 2.32 17.81
N ARG A 43 0.30 1.05 17.69
CA ARG A 43 0.71 0.48 16.39
C ARG A 43 -0.48 0.28 15.47
N ARG A 44 -1.65 -0.10 15.99
CA ARG A 44 -2.87 -0.20 15.17
C ARG A 44 -3.29 1.19 14.68
N LEU A 45 -3.25 2.19 15.57
CA LEU A 45 -3.60 3.56 15.21
C LEU A 45 -2.58 4.16 14.22
N ALA A 46 -1.29 3.85 14.36
CA ALA A 46 -0.28 4.22 13.39
C ALA A 46 -0.52 3.55 12.04
N PHE A 47 -0.83 2.24 12.01
CA PHE A 47 -1.20 1.56 10.78
C PHE A 47 -2.42 2.18 10.10
N LEU A 48 -3.45 2.49 10.88
CA LEU A 48 -4.64 3.17 10.40
C LEU A 48 -4.33 4.56 9.83
N ARG A 49 -3.51 5.37 10.52
CA ARG A 49 -3.03 6.67 10.02
C ARG A 49 -2.23 6.54 8.73
N MET A 50 -1.38 5.53 8.62
CA MET A 50 -0.63 5.24 7.39
C MET A 50 -1.57 4.95 6.21
N MET A 51 -2.56 4.08 6.41
CA MET A 51 -3.54 3.73 5.38
C MET A 51 -4.41 4.93 4.97
N LEU A 52 -4.82 5.75 5.94
CA LEU A 52 -5.59 6.97 5.69
C LEU A 52 -4.75 8.02 4.95
N GLY A 53 -3.52 8.26 5.40
CA GLY A 53 -2.65 9.23 4.77
C GLY A 53 -2.34 8.89 3.30
N ALA A 54 -2.29 7.59 2.98
CA ALA A 54 -2.13 7.10 1.60
C ALA A 54 -3.32 7.48 0.69
N THR A 55 -4.54 7.57 1.24
CA THR A 55 -5.73 7.94 0.46
C THR A 55 -6.02 9.44 0.47
N THR A 56 -5.45 10.21 1.40
CA THR A 56 -5.62 11.67 1.49
C THR A 56 -4.42 12.47 0.99
N ASN A 57 -3.38 11.81 0.47
CA ASN A 57 -2.10 12.42 0.08
C ASN A 57 -1.40 13.18 1.22
N ASP A 58 -1.61 12.74 2.47
CA ASP A 58 -0.91 13.29 3.65
C ASP A 58 0.44 12.59 3.84
N VAL A 59 1.43 13.01 3.05
CA VAL A 59 2.79 12.44 3.07
C VAL A 59 3.44 12.55 4.45
N LYS A 60 3.27 13.69 5.15
CA LYS A 60 3.87 13.89 6.47
C LYS A 60 3.23 12.97 7.51
N GLY A 61 1.91 12.82 7.48
CA GLY A 61 1.18 11.87 8.30
C GLY A 61 1.59 10.42 8.04
N GLN A 62 1.77 10.04 6.76
CA GLN A 62 2.27 8.70 6.40
C GLN A 62 3.67 8.43 6.96
N MET A 63 4.60 9.37 6.82
CA MET A 63 5.97 9.19 7.32
C MET A 63 6.02 9.14 8.86
N ALA A 64 5.20 9.95 9.53
CA ALA A 64 5.05 9.87 10.99
C ALA A 64 4.48 8.51 11.42
N ALA A 65 3.47 8.01 10.71
CA ALA A 65 2.90 6.70 10.97
C ALA A 65 3.90 5.55 10.73
N MET A 66 4.71 5.61 9.67
CA MET A 66 5.78 4.65 9.41
C MET A 66 6.80 4.62 10.56
N ARG A 67 7.21 5.79 11.07
CA ARG A 67 8.07 5.89 12.25
C ARG A 67 7.42 5.28 13.49
N ASP A 68 6.15 5.61 13.76
CA ASP A 68 5.40 5.09 14.91
C ASP A 68 5.17 3.57 14.83
N LEU A 69 5.19 2.99 13.63
CA LEU A 69 5.20 1.54 13.39
C LEU A 69 6.57 0.89 13.60
N GLY A 70 7.62 1.69 13.79
CA GLY A 70 9.00 1.25 13.99
C GLY A 70 9.78 1.04 12.69
N ALA A 71 9.29 1.57 11.56
CA ALA A 71 9.99 1.49 10.29
C ALA A 71 11.14 2.51 10.17
N LEU A 72 11.12 3.56 10.99
CA LEU A 72 12.19 4.56 11.13
C LEU A 72 12.54 4.73 12.62
N PRO A 73 13.77 5.14 12.96
CA PRO A 73 14.14 5.58 14.31
C PRO A 73 13.20 6.67 14.85
N ALA A 74 12.99 6.69 16.17
CA ALA A 74 12.03 7.60 16.81
C ALA A 74 12.43 9.09 16.70
N ASP A 75 13.72 9.35 16.58
CA ASP A 75 14.35 10.67 16.45
C ASP A 75 14.57 11.10 15.00
N THR A 76 14.09 10.33 14.01
CA THR A 76 14.23 10.69 12.60
C THR A 76 13.54 12.02 12.27
N ASP A 77 14.30 12.92 11.64
CA ASP A 77 13.79 14.15 11.03
C ASP A 77 12.95 13.81 9.78
N LEU A 78 11.63 13.85 9.93
CA LEU A 78 10.71 13.49 8.86
C LEU A 78 10.71 14.51 7.72
N ASP A 79 10.97 15.79 7.99
CA ASP A 79 10.99 16.82 6.95
C ASP A 79 12.23 16.63 6.05
N ALA A 80 13.37 16.24 6.64
CA ALA A 80 14.56 15.84 5.90
C ALA A 80 14.30 14.59 5.04
N VAL A 81 13.65 13.56 5.61
CA VAL A 81 13.31 12.33 4.86
C VAL A 81 12.41 12.64 3.66
N ILE A 82 11.35 13.42 3.86
CA ILE A 82 10.40 13.79 2.80
C ILE A 82 11.13 14.50 1.65
N LYS A 83 11.98 15.47 2.00
CA LYS A 83 12.78 16.22 1.02
C LYS A 83 13.77 15.35 0.26
N ASP A 84 14.53 14.52 0.96
CA ASP A 84 15.56 13.66 0.35
C ASP A 84 14.95 12.58 -0.52
N LEU A 85 13.79 12.04 -0.13
CA LEU A 85 13.04 11.08 -0.92
C LEU A 85 12.22 11.73 -2.04
N ARG A 86 12.04 13.06 -2.01
CA ARG A 86 11.23 13.84 -2.95
C ARG A 86 9.74 13.46 -2.91
N LEU A 87 9.24 13.15 -1.71
CA LEU A 87 7.85 12.69 -1.54
C LEU A 87 6.82 13.82 -1.66
N ASP A 88 7.27 15.07 -1.60
CA ASP A 88 6.49 16.28 -1.82
C ASP A 88 6.43 16.73 -3.29
N GLN A 89 7.10 16.00 -4.19
CA GLN A 89 7.12 16.28 -5.63
C GLN A 89 6.09 15.43 -6.38
N PRO A 90 5.63 15.85 -7.57
CA PRO A 90 4.78 15.02 -8.41
C PRO A 90 5.40 13.64 -8.65
N THR A 91 4.57 12.59 -8.55
CA THR A 91 5.01 11.23 -8.79
C THR A 91 5.52 11.09 -10.22
N VAL A 92 6.74 10.56 -10.37
CA VAL A 92 7.31 10.25 -11.68
C VAL A 92 6.71 8.93 -12.16
N ASP A 93 6.07 8.94 -13.34
CA ASP A 93 5.62 7.70 -13.98
C ASP A 93 6.85 6.85 -14.39
N PRO A 94 7.07 5.67 -13.76
CA PRO A 94 8.23 4.83 -14.08
C PRO A 94 8.25 4.33 -15.53
N THR A 95 7.11 4.34 -16.23
CA THR A 95 7.02 3.98 -17.65
C THR A 95 7.53 5.07 -18.59
N THR A 96 7.88 6.25 -18.08
CA THR A 96 8.54 7.31 -18.85
C THR A 96 10.07 7.25 -18.72
N LEU A 97 10.59 6.57 -17.70
CA LEU A 97 12.02 6.44 -17.42
C LEU A 97 12.72 5.37 -18.27
N THR A 98 13.95 5.62 -18.66
CA THR A 98 14.86 4.61 -19.20
C THR A 98 15.24 3.58 -18.12
N GLY A 99 15.81 2.44 -18.54
CA GLY A 99 16.27 1.42 -17.59
C GLY A 99 17.35 1.92 -16.63
N GLU A 100 18.25 2.78 -17.11
CA GLU A 100 19.30 3.40 -16.30
C GLU A 100 18.72 4.36 -15.25
N GLU A 101 17.84 5.26 -15.66
CA GLU A 101 17.17 6.21 -14.77
C GLU A 101 16.36 5.48 -13.68
N LEU A 102 15.68 4.40 -14.05
CA LEU A 102 14.89 3.60 -13.10
C LEU A 102 15.76 2.90 -12.06
N VAL A 103 16.88 2.30 -12.48
CA VAL A 103 17.83 1.66 -11.56
C VAL A 103 18.47 2.71 -10.64
N ALA A 104 18.89 3.85 -11.20
CA ALA A 104 19.45 4.95 -10.42
C ALA A 104 18.46 5.48 -9.37
N GLU A 105 17.19 5.61 -9.75
CA GLU A 105 16.14 6.10 -8.85
C GLU A 105 15.84 5.12 -7.72
N VAL A 106 15.73 3.81 -8.02
CA VAL A 106 15.57 2.78 -6.99
C VAL A 106 16.76 2.77 -6.03
N GLN A 107 17.98 2.82 -6.54
CA GLN A 107 19.19 2.86 -5.72
C GLN A 107 19.24 4.11 -4.83
N ARG A 108 18.85 5.27 -5.37
CA ARG A 108 18.76 6.53 -4.62
C ARG A 108 17.81 6.40 -3.44
N VAL A 109 16.59 5.93 -3.68
CA VAL A 109 15.55 5.76 -2.63
C VAL A 109 16.00 4.76 -1.58
N VAL A 110 16.52 3.59 -1.98
CA VAL A 110 17.01 2.56 -1.05
C VAL A 110 18.16 3.08 -0.21
N LYS A 111 19.14 3.77 -0.81
CA LYS A 111 20.27 4.34 -0.10
C LYS A 111 19.84 5.40 0.92
N ALA A 112 18.90 6.27 0.54
CA ALA A 112 18.34 7.27 1.45
C ALA A 112 17.65 6.60 2.65
N LEU A 113 16.73 5.66 2.39
CA LEU A 113 16.04 4.91 3.44
C LEU A 113 17.02 4.21 4.41
N LEU A 114 18.03 3.52 3.89
CA LEU A 114 19.06 2.88 4.71
C LEU A 114 19.88 3.90 5.50
N GLY A 115 20.19 5.06 4.91
CA GLY A 115 20.89 6.17 5.58
C GLY A 115 20.11 6.72 6.77
N TYR A 116 18.78 6.72 6.70
CA TYR A 116 17.89 7.08 7.81
C TYR A 116 17.64 5.95 8.80
N GLY A 117 18.31 4.79 8.65
CA GLY A 117 18.13 3.64 9.53
C GLY A 117 16.78 2.94 9.33
N ALA A 118 16.17 3.07 8.15
CA ALA A 118 14.91 2.43 7.85
C ALA A 118 15.04 0.90 7.96
N LYS A 119 14.02 0.29 8.56
CA LYS A 119 13.88 -1.16 8.67
C LYS A 119 12.44 -1.52 8.45
N LEU A 120 12.16 -2.78 8.11
CA LEU A 120 10.79 -3.25 7.93
C LEU A 120 10.37 -4.07 9.15
N PRO A 121 9.46 -3.56 10.01
CA PRO A 121 8.90 -4.31 11.12
C PRO A 121 8.24 -5.61 10.64
N LYS A 122 8.27 -6.64 11.49
CA LYS A 122 7.72 -7.98 11.16
C LYS A 122 6.28 -7.90 10.70
N GLU A 123 5.44 -7.14 11.39
CA GLU A 123 4.03 -7.00 11.08
C GLU A 123 3.82 -6.39 9.68
N LEU A 124 4.62 -5.37 9.33
CA LEU A 124 4.57 -4.77 7.99
C LEU A 124 5.09 -5.73 6.92
N MET A 125 6.13 -6.53 7.21
CA MET A 125 6.58 -7.58 6.29
C MET A 125 5.48 -8.59 5.99
N LEU A 126 4.77 -9.09 7.01
CA LEU A 126 3.67 -10.03 6.84
C LEU A 126 2.52 -9.40 6.03
N TYR A 127 2.20 -8.14 6.32
CA TYR A 127 1.17 -7.42 5.59
C TYR A 127 1.52 -7.26 4.10
N VAL A 128 2.75 -6.82 3.80
CA VAL A 128 3.25 -6.68 2.41
C VAL A 128 3.28 -8.04 1.70
N LYS A 129 3.75 -9.11 2.36
CA LYS A 129 3.73 -10.47 1.80
C LYS A 129 2.32 -10.87 1.35
N ASN A 130 1.33 -10.62 2.18
CA ASN A 130 -0.06 -10.92 1.83
C ASN A 130 -0.56 -10.06 0.66
N MET A 131 -0.20 -8.78 0.62
CA MET A 131 -0.54 -7.91 -0.52
C MET A 131 0.04 -8.49 -1.82
N VAL A 132 1.30 -8.94 -1.81
CA VAL A 132 1.93 -9.58 -2.98
C VAL A 132 1.19 -10.86 -3.40
N PHE A 133 0.73 -11.67 -2.44
CA PHE A 133 -0.09 -12.83 -2.77
C PHE A 133 -1.43 -12.45 -3.41
N LEU A 134 -2.15 -11.48 -2.85
CA LEU A 134 -3.42 -11.01 -3.38
C LEU A 134 -3.24 -10.39 -4.77
N ASP A 135 -2.18 -9.61 -4.98
CA ASP A 135 -1.76 -9.07 -6.27
C ASP A 135 -1.59 -10.21 -7.30
N GLY A 136 -0.80 -11.24 -6.98
CA GLY A 136 -0.65 -12.42 -7.85
C GLY A 136 -1.94 -13.22 -8.09
N ALA A 137 -2.85 -13.25 -7.12
CA ALA A 137 -4.15 -13.92 -7.28
C ALA A 137 -5.09 -13.13 -8.20
N MET A 138 -5.23 -11.81 -8.00
CA MET A 138 -6.02 -10.92 -8.87
C MET A 138 -5.49 -10.96 -10.29
N ALA A 139 -4.16 -10.95 -10.44
CA ALA A 139 -3.47 -11.08 -11.72
C ALA A 139 -3.92 -12.28 -12.56
N ARG A 140 -4.22 -13.39 -11.91
CA ARG A 140 -4.58 -14.66 -12.56
C ARG A 140 -6.08 -14.86 -12.68
N LEU A 141 -6.84 -14.47 -11.66
CA LEU A 141 -8.25 -14.82 -11.52
C LEU A 141 -9.20 -13.72 -12.02
N ALA A 142 -8.77 -12.47 -11.99
CA ALA A 142 -9.60 -11.32 -12.34
C ALA A 142 -8.79 -10.26 -13.12
N PRO A 143 -8.19 -10.62 -14.28
CA PRO A 143 -7.36 -9.69 -15.04
C PRO A 143 -8.13 -8.46 -15.55
N ASP A 144 -9.44 -8.61 -15.77
CA ASP A 144 -10.28 -7.52 -16.31
C ASP A 144 -11.00 -6.74 -15.19
N LEU A 145 -10.59 -6.93 -13.93
CA LEU A 145 -11.13 -6.18 -12.80
C LEU A 145 -10.70 -4.71 -12.86
N ASP A 146 -11.67 -3.80 -12.83
CA ASP A 146 -11.42 -2.36 -12.68
C ASP A 146 -10.99 -2.04 -11.23
N LEU A 147 -9.69 -1.79 -11.06
CA LEU A 147 -9.08 -1.52 -9.77
C LEU A 147 -9.59 -0.22 -9.15
N LEU A 148 -9.75 0.84 -9.95
CA LEU A 148 -10.17 2.15 -9.42
C LEU A 148 -11.62 2.08 -8.93
N GLY A 149 -12.49 1.43 -9.70
CA GLY A 149 -13.87 1.17 -9.29
C GLY A 149 -13.96 0.34 -8.01
N GLU A 150 -13.21 -0.76 -7.90
CA GLU A 150 -13.23 -1.60 -6.69
C GLU A 150 -12.65 -0.90 -5.46
N ILE A 151 -11.58 -0.12 -5.60
CA ILE A 151 -11.04 0.69 -4.50
C ILE A 151 -12.09 1.68 -4.00
N GLY A 152 -12.80 2.36 -4.91
CA GLY A 152 -13.90 3.27 -4.56
C GLY A 152 -15.01 2.55 -3.78
N LYS A 153 -15.46 1.39 -4.26
CA LYS A 153 -16.51 0.58 -3.59
C LYS A 153 -16.09 0.10 -2.20
N ILE A 154 -14.91 -0.51 -2.10
CA ILE A 154 -14.38 -1.03 -0.82
C ILE A 154 -14.27 0.12 0.18
N SER A 155 -13.80 1.27 -0.29
CA SER A 155 -13.64 2.43 0.54
C SER A 155 -14.95 3.01 1.07
N LEU A 156 -15.97 3.13 0.21
CA LEU A 156 -17.30 3.56 0.63
C LEU A 156 -17.89 2.61 1.66
N MET A 157 -17.85 1.30 1.38
CA MET A 157 -18.29 0.26 2.31
C MET A 157 -17.56 0.36 3.67
N PHE A 158 -16.25 0.61 3.63
CA PHE A 158 -15.44 0.74 4.84
C PHE A 158 -15.81 2.00 5.65
N ALA A 159 -16.04 3.13 4.97
CA ALA A 159 -16.48 4.37 5.60
C ALA A 159 -17.88 4.22 6.22
N GLU A 160 -18.83 3.62 5.52
CA GLU A 160 -20.18 3.36 6.02
C GLU A 160 -20.17 2.44 7.25
N ARG A 161 -19.36 1.37 7.21
CA ARG A 161 -19.37 0.35 8.26
C ARG A 161 -18.52 0.69 9.48
N HIS A 162 -17.41 1.42 9.27
CA HIS A 162 -16.39 1.63 10.30
C HIS A 162 -16.01 3.10 10.50
N GLY A 163 -16.44 4.01 9.63
CA GLY A 163 -16.01 5.41 9.62
C GLY A 163 -16.20 6.11 10.95
N GLU A 164 -17.39 5.99 11.56
CA GLU A 164 -17.68 6.62 12.86
C GLU A 164 -16.72 6.14 13.96
N ARG A 165 -16.51 4.82 14.06
CA ARG A 165 -15.60 4.23 15.05
C ARG A 165 -14.18 4.70 14.82
N LEU A 166 -13.68 4.61 13.58
CA LEU A 166 -12.31 4.96 13.26
C LEU A 166 -12.06 6.47 13.39
N GLY A 167 -13.04 7.30 13.05
CA GLY A 167 -12.99 8.74 13.25
C GLY A 167 -12.82 9.10 14.72
N ARG A 168 -13.61 8.48 15.62
CA ARG A 168 -13.45 8.66 17.07
C ARG A 168 -12.08 8.19 17.57
N GLU A 169 -11.59 7.04 17.10
CA GLU A 169 -10.29 6.50 17.49
C GLU A 169 -9.12 7.40 17.04
N LEU A 170 -9.27 8.07 15.90
CA LEU A 170 -8.27 8.99 15.34
C LEU A 170 -8.44 10.44 15.78
N GLY A 171 -9.55 10.79 16.41
CA GLY A 171 -9.91 12.18 16.71
C GLY A 171 -10.17 13.03 15.46
N ILE A 172 -10.60 12.41 14.36
CA ILE A 172 -10.92 13.10 13.10
C ILE A 172 -12.43 13.04 12.83
N ASP A 173 -12.93 14.03 12.11
CA ASP A 173 -14.30 13.99 11.63
C ASP A 173 -14.44 12.93 10.52
N HIS A 174 -15.11 11.82 10.83
CA HIS A 174 -15.39 10.73 9.91
C HIS A 174 -16.20 11.15 8.67
N THR A 175 -16.92 12.27 8.72
CA THR A 175 -17.68 12.80 7.57
C THR A 175 -16.83 13.65 6.63
N ALA A 176 -15.65 14.09 7.09
CA ALA A 176 -14.74 14.94 6.33
C ALA A 176 -13.66 14.16 5.56
N VAL A 177 -13.57 12.84 5.75
CA VAL A 177 -12.60 12.00 5.05
C VAL A 177 -13.07 11.74 3.63
N ALA A 178 -12.73 12.66 2.72
CA ALA A 178 -12.87 12.44 1.29
C ALA A 178 -11.65 11.65 0.79
N ILE A 179 -11.89 10.55 0.09
CA ILE A 179 -10.83 9.79 -0.55
C ILE A 179 -10.39 10.54 -1.78
N ASN A 180 -9.10 10.85 -1.82
CA ASN A 180 -8.50 11.49 -2.97
C ASN A 180 -8.17 10.42 -4.01
N MET A 181 -9.07 10.24 -4.98
CA MET A 181 -8.85 9.34 -6.11
C MET A 181 -7.62 9.75 -6.94
N ASP A 182 -7.21 11.02 -6.93
CA ASP A 182 -5.99 11.46 -7.61
C ASP A 182 -4.74 10.89 -6.93
N GLY A 183 -4.73 10.82 -5.60
CA GLY A 183 -3.65 10.17 -4.84
C GLY A 183 -3.59 8.67 -5.12
N VAL A 184 -4.75 8.01 -5.21
CA VAL A 184 -4.86 6.59 -5.60
C VAL A 184 -4.32 6.38 -7.02
N LYS A 185 -4.75 7.19 -8.00
CA LYS A 185 -4.28 7.13 -9.39
C LYS A 185 -2.77 7.37 -9.50
N ALA A 186 -2.25 8.37 -8.80
CA ALA A 186 -0.81 8.63 -8.73
C ALA A 186 -0.02 7.44 -8.16
N SER A 187 -0.57 6.71 -7.16
CA SER A 187 0.07 5.51 -6.61
C SER A 187 0.19 4.34 -7.61
N PHE A 188 -0.70 4.30 -8.62
CA PHE A 188 -0.62 3.37 -9.75
C PHE A 188 0.18 3.93 -10.93
N GLY A 189 0.66 5.18 -10.82
CA GLY A 189 1.36 5.89 -11.89
C GLY A 189 0.48 6.18 -13.09
N VAL A 190 -0.82 6.45 -12.89
CA VAL A 190 -1.76 6.82 -13.95
C VAL A 190 -2.24 8.26 -13.78
N ASP A 191 -2.66 8.88 -14.87
CA ASP A 191 -3.11 10.27 -14.90
C ASP A 191 -4.43 10.46 -14.13
N THR A 192 -4.68 11.69 -13.66
CA THR A 192 -5.88 12.02 -12.86
C THR A 192 -7.18 11.90 -13.65
N ASP A 193 -7.13 11.98 -14.97
CA ASP A 193 -8.27 11.78 -15.88
C ASP A 193 -8.53 10.30 -16.20
N THR A 194 -7.71 9.36 -15.69
CA THR A 194 -7.91 7.92 -15.88
C THR A 194 -9.14 7.47 -15.08
N ASP A 195 -10.24 7.16 -15.75
CA ASP A 195 -11.49 6.75 -15.09
C ASP A 195 -11.50 5.29 -14.65
N GLN A 196 -10.79 4.42 -15.37
CA GLN A 196 -10.69 2.99 -15.09
C GLN A 196 -9.26 2.50 -15.28
N LEU A 197 -8.89 1.50 -14.49
CA LEU A 197 -7.62 0.81 -14.66
C LEU A 197 -7.85 -0.68 -14.40
N THR A 198 -7.84 -1.47 -15.46
CA THR A 198 -7.93 -2.91 -15.33
C THR A 198 -6.63 -3.49 -14.77
N TYR A 199 -6.74 -4.62 -14.09
CA TYR A 199 -5.57 -5.34 -13.60
C TYR A 199 -4.59 -5.72 -14.74
N ARG A 200 -5.13 -6.08 -15.91
CA ARG A 200 -4.38 -6.41 -17.12
C ARG A 200 -3.55 -5.23 -17.61
N GLU A 201 -4.10 -4.02 -17.62
CA GLU A 201 -3.36 -2.81 -17.99
C GLU A 201 -2.23 -2.52 -16.99
N LEU A 202 -2.50 -2.69 -15.69
CA LEU A 202 -1.48 -2.56 -14.65
C LEU A 202 -0.34 -3.58 -14.85
N GLN A 203 -0.65 -4.82 -15.25
CA GLN A 203 0.35 -5.84 -15.58
C GLN A 203 1.21 -5.42 -16.78
N ALA A 204 0.60 -4.97 -17.87
CA ALA A 204 1.33 -4.54 -19.07
C ALA A 204 2.31 -3.41 -18.75
N ARG A 205 1.92 -2.46 -17.90
CA ARG A 205 2.81 -1.39 -17.40
C ARG A 205 3.99 -1.96 -16.62
N ARG A 206 3.75 -2.90 -15.69
CA ARG A 206 4.82 -3.56 -14.92
C ARG A 206 5.78 -4.36 -15.79
N GLU A 207 5.28 -5.06 -16.81
CA GLU A 207 6.09 -5.81 -17.75
C GLU A 207 7.03 -4.89 -18.55
N LEU A 208 6.53 -3.73 -18.97
CA LEU A 208 7.34 -2.71 -19.64
C LEU A 208 8.47 -2.20 -18.73
N ILE A 209 8.15 -1.86 -17.49
CA ILE A 209 9.12 -1.42 -16.47
C ILE A 209 10.20 -2.49 -16.26
N GLN A 210 9.79 -3.74 -16.02
CA GLN A 210 10.71 -4.86 -15.83
C GLN A 210 11.59 -5.12 -17.05
N LYS A 211 11.02 -5.03 -18.26
CA LYS A 211 11.78 -5.18 -19.50
C LYS A 211 12.89 -4.13 -19.60
N ARG A 212 12.57 -2.85 -19.35
CA ARG A 212 13.57 -1.76 -19.38
C ARG A 212 14.68 -1.95 -18.36
N MET A 213 14.36 -2.40 -17.14
CA MET A 213 15.38 -2.72 -16.12
C MET A 213 16.29 -3.87 -16.57
N ARG A 214 15.72 -4.96 -17.09
CA ARG A 214 16.50 -6.13 -17.55
C ARG A 214 17.42 -5.77 -18.71
N ASP A 215 16.92 -5.02 -19.69
CA ASP A 215 17.67 -4.62 -20.88
C ASP A 215 18.88 -3.71 -20.54
N HIS A 216 18.84 -3.02 -19.40
CA HIS A 216 19.97 -2.23 -18.88
C HIS A 216 20.99 -3.10 -18.15
N VAL A 217 20.55 -4.02 -17.29
CA VAL A 217 21.45 -4.91 -16.52
C VAL A 217 22.21 -5.89 -17.43
N ALA A 218 21.67 -6.19 -18.62
CA ALA A 218 22.30 -7.07 -19.61
C ALA A 218 23.35 -6.37 -20.50
N ARG A 219 23.60 -5.06 -20.33
CA ARG A 219 24.63 -4.29 -21.05
C ARG A 219 25.85 -4.06 -20.17
#